data_AF-A0A961I7D4-F1
#
_entry.id   AF-A0A961I7D4-F1
#
_cell.length_a   1.000
_cell.length_b   1.000
_cell.length_c   1.000
_cell.angle_alpha   90.00
_cell.angle_beta   90.00
_cell.angle_gamma   90.00
#
_symmetry.space_group_name_H-M   'P 1'
#
loop_
_entity.id
_entity.type
_entity.pdbx_description
1 polymer ?
#
loop_
_entity_poly.entity_id
_entity_poly.type
_entity_poly.pdbx_seq_one_letter_code
_entity_poly.pdbx_strand_id
1 'polypeptide(L)'
;MSSITDQIHRQQNPTAENDQANRIQPADDIPEREDEGLPLDGCGGAELFRGHTGVTYRDYLVLPGFIDFHPSEVHLETNLTRNIQLKYPIVASPMDTVTEDRMAIAMALLGGIGII
;
A
#
# COMPACT_ATOMS: atom_id res chain seq x y z
N MET A 1 -64.65 39.35 13.81
CA MET A 1 -65.24 38.25 13.02
C MET A 1 -64.74 38.36 11.57
N SER A 2 -63.60 37.74 11.27
CA SER A 2 -63.04 37.45 9.94
C SER A 2 -61.93 36.43 10.21
N SER A 3 -62.22 35.16 10.51
CA SER A 3 -62.83 34.06 9.75
C SER A 3 -61.88 33.42 8.71
N ILE A 4 -60.90 32.70 9.25
CA ILE A 4 -60.33 31.40 8.81
C ILE A 4 -59.54 31.35 7.48
N THR A 5 -59.74 32.25 6.50
CA THR A 5 -59.02 32.14 5.21
C THR A 5 -57.61 32.75 5.22
N ASP A 6 -57.31 33.73 6.08
CA ASP A 6 -55.98 34.38 6.16
C ASP A 6 -54.95 33.63 7.03
N GLN A 7 -55.34 32.55 7.71
CA GLN A 7 -54.49 31.85 8.66
C GLN A 7 -53.76 30.62 8.08
N ILE A 8 -53.89 30.35 6.77
CA ILE A 8 -53.28 29.17 6.10
C ILE A 8 -52.08 29.54 5.20
N HIS A 9 -51.66 30.83 5.13
CA HIS A 9 -50.52 31.24 4.31
C HIS A 9 -49.25 31.65 5.09
N ARG A 10 -49.12 31.23 6.36
CA ARG A 10 -47.91 31.43 7.20
C ARG A 10 -47.36 30.11 7.78
N GLN A 11 -47.19 29.09 6.95
CA GLN A 11 -46.18 28.08 7.20
C GLN A 11 -45.19 28.13 6.05
N GLN A 12 -44.21 29.03 6.21
CA GLN A 12 -42.98 29.01 5.44
C GLN A 12 -42.34 27.64 5.63
N ASN A 13 -42.16 26.92 4.53
CA ASN A 13 -41.32 25.73 4.47
C ASN A 13 -39.86 26.19 4.64
N PRO A 14 -39.15 25.87 5.74
CA PRO A 14 -37.81 26.41 5.97
C PRO A 14 -36.68 25.54 5.38
N THR A 15 -36.96 24.67 4.40
CA THR A 15 -36.00 23.63 3.99
C THR A 15 -35.41 23.80 2.59
N ALA A 16 -35.40 25.01 2.00
CA ALA A 16 -34.91 25.22 0.63
C ALA A 16 -33.72 26.19 0.52
N GLU A 17 -32.89 26.31 1.56
CA GLU A 17 -31.72 27.20 1.53
C GLU A 17 -30.45 26.57 2.14
N ASN A 18 -30.26 25.26 1.99
CA ASN A 18 -29.01 24.59 2.39
C ASN A 18 -28.36 23.72 1.30
N ASP A 19 -28.87 23.74 0.06
CA ASP A 19 -28.33 22.94 -1.05
C ASP A 19 -27.15 23.59 -1.80
N GLN A 20 -26.64 24.75 -1.36
CA GLN A 20 -25.46 25.40 -1.96
C GLN A 20 -24.18 25.29 -1.11
N ALA A 21 -24.23 24.62 0.06
CA ALA A 21 -23.08 24.48 0.96
C ALA A 21 -22.41 23.10 0.93
N ASN A 22 -22.61 22.31 -0.13
CA ASN A 22 -21.86 21.07 -0.32
C ASN A 22 -21.29 20.95 -1.75
N ARG A 23 -20.63 22.01 -2.20
CA ARG A 23 -19.58 21.85 -3.20
C ARG A 23 -18.37 21.32 -2.45
N ILE A 24 -18.16 20.00 -2.51
CA ILE A 24 -16.88 19.40 -2.12
C ILE A 24 -15.80 20.19 -2.87
N GLN A 25 -15.02 20.97 -2.13
CA GLN A 25 -13.87 21.66 -2.67
C GLN A 25 -12.89 20.58 -3.20
N PRO A 26 -12.27 20.77 -4.37
CA PRO A 26 -11.26 19.84 -4.86
C PRO A 26 -10.13 19.73 -3.81
N ALA A 27 -9.52 18.56 -3.77
CA ALA A 27 -8.65 18.05 -2.71
C ALA A 27 -7.28 18.78 -2.60
N ASP A 28 -7.30 20.10 -2.45
CA ASP A 28 -6.09 20.93 -2.46
C ASP A 28 -5.64 21.39 -1.06
N ASP A 29 -6.42 21.10 0.00
CA ASP A 29 -6.02 21.35 1.39
C ASP A 29 -5.66 20.02 2.09
N ILE A 30 -4.56 19.39 1.68
CA ILE A 30 -3.85 18.48 2.59
C ILE A 30 -2.97 19.39 3.46
N PRO A 31 -3.29 19.59 4.75
CA PRO A 31 -2.40 20.35 5.61
C PRO A 31 -1.05 19.63 5.62
N GLU A 32 0.05 20.36 5.38
CA GLU A 32 1.38 19.87 5.71
C GLU A 32 1.40 19.60 7.21
N ARG A 33 1.22 18.32 7.58
CA ARG A 33 1.15 17.90 8.98
C ARG A 33 2.55 17.55 9.44
N GLU A 34 3.03 18.30 10.41
CA GLU A 34 4.18 17.96 11.24
C GLU A 34 3.97 16.55 11.79
N ASP A 35 4.95 15.65 11.61
CA ASP A 35 4.96 14.23 12.02
C ASP A 35 4.97 14.03 13.57
N GLU A 36 4.33 14.93 14.31
CA GLU A 36 4.25 14.89 15.76
C GLU A 36 3.06 14.01 16.20
N GLY A 37 3.35 12.72 16.36
CA GLY A 37 2.52 11.83 17.18
C GLY A 37 1.41 11.07 16.45
N LEU A 38 1.70 10.52 15.27
CA LEU A 38 0.87 9.42 14.76
C LEU A 38 0.90 8.27 15.79
N PRO A 39 -0.25 7.64 16.11
CA PRO A 39 -0.26 6.39 16.86
C PRO A 39 0.69 5.42 16.16
N LEU A 40 1.57 4.74 16.91
CA LEU A 40 2.38 3.65 16.37
C LEU A 40 1.43 2.58 15.83
N ASP A 41 1.21 2.58 14.52
CA ASP A 41 0.36 1.60 13.86
C ASP A 41 1.20 0.36 13.50
N GLY A 42 0.59 -0.81 13.64
CA GLY A 42 1.22 -2.10 13.37
C GLY A 42 2.18 -2.62 14.45
N CYS A 43 3.13 -3.43 13.99
CA CYS A 43 4.11 -4.14 14.82
C CYS A 43 5.47 -4.15 14.10
N GLY A 44 6.55 -3.85 14.82
CA GLY A 44 7.89 -3.89 14.25
C GLY A 44 8.34 -5.32 13.92
N GLY A 45 9.14 -5.51 12.87
CA GLY A 45 9.57 -6.87 12.48
C GLY A 45 10.28 -7.64 13.60
N ALA A 46 11.10 -6.97 14.41
CA ALA A 46 11.74 -7.59 15.57
C ALA A 46 10.72 -8.05 16.62
N GLU A 47 9.61 -7.33 16.79
CA GLU A 47 8.54 -7.72 17.71
C GLU A 47 7.70 -8.88 17.14
N LEU A 48 7.41 -8.84 15.84
CA LEU A 48 6.71 -9.91 15.14
C LEU A 48 7.43 -11.27 15.25
N PHE A 49 8.76 -11.29 15.15
CA PHE A 49 9.56 -12.52 15.16
C PHE A 49 10.19 -12.87 16.52
N ARG A 50 9.88 -12.15 17.61
CA ARG A 50 10.41 -12.44 18.97
C ARG A 50 9.85 -13.72 19.59
N GLY A 51 8.70 -14.20 19.13
CA GLY A 51 8.04 -15.39 19.68
C GLY A 51 8.80 -16.69 19.40
N HIS A 52 8.55 -17.72 20.23
CA HIS A 52 9.10 -19.07 20.04
C HIS A 52 8.30 -19.92 19.03
N THR A 53 7.30 -19.33 18.37
CA THR A 53 6.42 -19.99 17.41
C THR A 53 6.89 -19.65 15.99
N GLY A 54 6.90 -20.64 15.10
CA GLY A 54 7.17 -20.41 13.68
C GLY A 54 6.06 -19.58 13.04
N VAL A 55 6.44 -18.54 12.30
CA VAL A 55 5.55 -17.66 11.54
C VAL A 55 5.74 -17.95 10.05
N THR A 56 4.64 -18.05 9.30
CA THR A 56 4.64 -18.25 7.84
C THR A 56 4.22 -16.98 7.11
N TYR A 57 4.43 -16.93 5.79
CA TYR A 57 4.04 -15.78 4.96
C TYR A 57 2.54 -15.46 4.97
N ARG A 58 1.68 -16.39 5.44
CA ARG A 58 0.22 -16.19 5.50
C ARG A 58 -0.24 -15.57 6.82
N ASP A 59 0.66 -15.47 7.80
CA ASP A 59 0.30 -15.08 9.17
C ASP A 59 0.45 -13.56 9.41
N TYR A 60 0.99 -12.82 8.45
CA TYR A 60 1.17 -11.37 8.56
C TYR A 60 0.97 -10.66 7.22
N LEU A 61 0.82 -9.34 7.30
CA LEU A 61 0.69 -8.42 6.18
C LEU A 61 1.66 -7.26 6.39
N VAL A 62 2.14 -6.66 5.31
CA VAL A 62 2.98 -5.45 5.37
C VAL A 62 2.05 -4.24 5.26
N LEU A 63 2.13 -3.34 6.23
CA LEU A 63 1.38 -2.08 6.17
C LEU A 63 1.98 -1.18 5.09
N PRO A 64 1.15 -0.50 4.27
CA PRO A 64 1.65 0.41 3.25
C PRO A 64 2.32 1.63 3.88
N GLY A 65 3.35 2.13 3.22
CA GLY A 65 3.98 3.41 3.55
C GLY A 65 3.60 4.51 2.56
N PHE A 66 4.19 5.68 2.75
CA PHE A 66 4.10 6.78 1.79
C PHE A 66 4.93 6.47 0.53
N ILE A 67 4.47 6.95 -0.63
CA ILE A 67 5.10 6.72 -1.93
C ILE A 67 5.20 8.06 -2.66
N ASP A 68 6.42 8.44 -3.06
CA ASP A 68 6.75 9.63 -3.85
C ASP A 68 7.51 9.31 -5.15
N PHE A 69 7.71 8.02 -5.46
CA PHE A 69 8.48 7.55 -6.62
C PHE A 69 7.64 6.63 -7.53
N HIS A 70 8.11 6.42 -8.76
CA HIS A 70 7.45 5.49 -9.69
C HIS A 70 7.96 4.05 -9.48
N PRO A 71 7.12 3.00 -9.61
CA PRO A 71 7.55 1.61 -9.40
C PRO A 71 8.75 1.14 -10.23
N SER A 72 9.00 1.76 -11.39
CA SER A 72 10.17 1.45 -12.23
C SER A 72 11.51 1.92 -11.65
N GLU A 73 11.47 2.81 -10.65
CA GLU A 73 12.66 3.38 -9.99
C GLU A 73 13.12 2.51 -8.81
N VAL A 74 12.36 1.45 -8.47
CA VAL A 74 12.71 0.52 -7.40
C VAL A 74 13.91 -0.34 -7.80
N HIS A 75 14.99 -0.26 -7.02
CA HIS A 75 16.17 -1.09 -7.19
C HIS A 75 15.97 -2.47 -6.56
N LEU A 76 16.15 -3.52 -7.37
CA LEU A 76 16.01 -4.94 -6.94
C LEU A 76 17.37 -5.67 -6.86
N GLU A 77 18.47 -4.93 -6.96
CA GLU A 77 19.81 -5.51 -6.92
C GLU A 77 20.09 -6.09 -5.53
N THR A 78 20.63 -7.31 -5.50
CA THR A 78 20.90 -8.01 -4.24
C THR A 78 22.16 -8.85 -4.30
N ASN A 79 22.73 -9.13 -3.14
CA ASN A 79 23.89 -10.02 -2.99
C ASN A 79 23.41 -11.44 -2.72
N LEU A 80 23.69 -12.38 -3.62
CA LEU A 80 23.47 -13.80 -3.35
C LEU A 80 24.56 -14.35 -2.40
N THR A 81 25.80 -13.96 -2.66
CA THR A 81 26.96 -14.31 -1.83
C THR A 81 27.79 -13.05 -1.57
N ARG A 82 28.86 -13.16 -0.78
CA ARG A 82 29.79 -12.05 -0.54
C ARG A 82 30.39 -11.44 -1.82
N ASN A 83 30.43 -12.21 -2.90
CA ASN A 83 31.14 -11.83 -4.14
C ASN A 83 30.25 -11.84 -5.38
N ILE A 84 28.98 -12.25 -5.27
CA ILE A 84 28.06 -12.38 -6.41
C ILE A 84 26.86 -11.48 -6.18
N GLN A 85 26.73 -10.47 -7.05
CA GLN A 85 25.56 -9.61 -7.16
C GLN A 85 24.64 -10.08 -8.27
N LEU A 86 23.33 -9.98 -8.01
CA LEU A 86 22.26 -10.25 -8.96
C LEU A 86 21.47 -8.96 -9.22
N LYS A 87 20.96 -8.82 -10.45
CA LYS A 87 20.07 -7.71 -10.81
C LYS A 87 18.66 -7.90 -10.27
N TYR A 88 18.23 -9.15 -10.15
CA TYR A 88 16.95 -9.52 -9.55
C TYR A 88 17.15 -10.63 -8.51
N PRO A 89 16.40 -10.62 -7.39
CA PRO A 89 16.53 -11.57 -6.29
C PRO A 89 15.86 -12.91 -6.60
N ILE A 90 16.04 -13.45 -7.82
CA ILE A 90 15.39 -14.67 -8.29
C ILE A 90 16.45 -15.75 -8.57
N VAL A 91 16.30 -16.89 -7.89
CA VAL A 91 17.21 -18.04 -7.96
C VAL A 91 16.40 -19.29 -8.29
N ALA A 92 16.82 -20.03 -9.32
CA ALA A 92 16.21 -21.32 -9.62
C ALA A 92 16.75 -22.41 -8.68
N SER A 93 15.84 -23.26 -8.20
CA SER A 93 16.16 -24.34 -7.26
C SER A 93 17.03 -25.42 -7.93
N PRO A 94 18.07 -25.95 -7.24
CA PRO A 94 18.89 -27.05 -7.74
C PRO A 94 18.12 -28.38 -7.64
N MET A 95 17.24 -28.62 -8.61
CA MET A 95 16.42 -29.83 -8.69
C MET A 95 16.41 -30.32 -10.14
N ASP A 96 16.49 -31.64 -10.31
CA ASP A 96 16.53 -32.32 -11.62
C ASP A 96 15.37 -31.90 -12.56
N THR A 97 14.22 -31.56 -11.98
CA THR A 97 13.02 -31.16 -12.74
C THR A 97 12.91 -29.65 -12.98
N VAL A 98 13.80 -28.86 -12.40
CA VAL A 98 13.75 -27.39 -12.42
C VAL A 98 14.92 -26.82 -13.19
N THR A 99 16.14 -27.23 -12.85
CA THR A 99 17.35 -26.56 -13.34
C THR A 99 18.31 -27.52 -14.02
N GLU A 100 18.35 -27.42 -15.35
CA GLU A 100 19.42 -27.92 -16.20
C GLU A 100 20.09 -26.74 -16.93
N ASP A 101 20.99 -27.02 -17.89
CA ASP A 101 21.76 -26.02 -18.63
C ASP A 101 20.87 -24.92 -19.25
N ARG A 102 19.74 -25.29 -19.85
CA ARG A 102 18.83 -24.35 -20.52
C ARG A 102 18.21 -23.35 -19.54
N MET A 103 17.79 -23.82 -18.37
CA MET A 103 17.19 -22.96 -17.34
C MET A 103 18.25 -22.03 -16.77
N ALA A 104 19.44 -22.54 -16.46
CA ALA A 104 20.54 -21.73 -15.92
C ALA A 104 20.94 -20.58 -16.87
N ILE A 105 21.01 -20.86 -18.18
CA ILE A 105 21.29 -19.83 -19.19
C ILE A 105 20.17 -18.79 -19.25
N ALA A 106 18.90 -19.22 -19.29
CA ALA A 106 17.77 -18.30 -19.35
C ALA A 106 17.70 -17.37 -18.12
N MET A 107 17.91 -17.93 -16.93
CA MET A 107 17.93 -17.19 -15.67
C MET A 107 19.05 -16.14 -15.64
N ALA A 108 20.26 -16.52 -16.08
CA ALA A 108 21.39 -15.61 -16.16
C ALA A 108 21.12 -14.44 -17.13
N LEU A 109 20.50 -14.70 -18.28
CA LEU A 109 20.14 -13.65 -19.26
C LEU A 109 19.07 -12.68 -18.72
N LEU A 110 18.14 -13.18 -17.90
CA LEU A 110 17.11 -12.36 -17.26
C LEU A 110 17.62 -11.61 -16.03
N GLY A 111 18.88 -11.80 -15.61
CA GLY A 111 19.48 -11.11 -14.46
C GLY A 111 19.32 -11.83 -13.11
N GLY A 112 18.84 -13.07 -13.13
CA GLY A 112 18.86 -14.01 -11.99
C GLY A 112 19.98 -15.03 -12.12
N ILE A 113 19.81 -16.19 -11.50
CA ILE A 113 20.78 -17.30 -11.56
C ILE A 113 20.08 -18.66 -11.44
N GLY A 114 20.62 -19.67 -12.12
CA GLY A 114 20.24 -21.07 -11.91
C GLY A 114 21.40 -21.87 -11.33
N ILE A 115 21.10 -22.75 -10.38
CA ILE A 115 22.05 -23.69 -9.76
C ILE A 115 21.76 -25.07 -10.33
N ILE A 116 22.75 -25.67 -10.99
CA ILE A 116 22.71 -27.03 -11.54
C ILE A 116 23.28 -27.98 -10.49
#